data_AF-Q3LFL1-F1
#
_entry.id   AF-Q3LFL1-F1
#
_cell.length_a   1.000
_cell.length_b   1.000
_cell.length_c   1.000
_cell.angle_alpha   90.00
_cell.angle_beta   90.00
_cell.angle_gamma   90.00
#
_symmetry.space_group_name_H-M   'P 1'
#
loop_
_entity.id
_entity.type
_entity.pdbx_description
1 polymer ?
#
loop_
_entity_poly.entity_id
_entity_poly.type
_entity_poly.pdbx_seq_one_letter_code
_entity_poly.pdbx_strand_id
1 'polypeptide(L)'
;MNSEEIAIADTRRWLERAVIGLNLCPFAKGPHVKGQIHVAVCSSGGGAALLTALEDELQALVEADPSERETVLLVAPGSFDDFLDFNDFLGEAEQVLGRLDLEGVIQIAPFHPRFQFAGTDC
;
A
#
# COMPACT_ATOMS: atom_id res chain seq x y z
N MET A 1 6.41 -4.09 22.29
CA MET A 1 6.07 -3.65 20.93
C MET A 1 4.64 -4.05 20.67
N ASN A 2 3.80 -3.08 20.33
CA ASN A 2 2.42 -3.33 19.95
C ASN A 2 2.39 -4.02 18.56
N SER A 3 1.33 -4.77 18.22
CA SER A 3 1.27 -5.49 16.93
C SER A 3 1.43 -4.57 15.72
N GLU A 4 0.96 -3.33 15.83
CA GLU A 4 1.12 -2.27 14.84
C GLU A 4 2.58 -1.86 14.63
N GLU A 5 3.33 -1.64 15.72
CA GLU A 5 4.76 -1.28 15.65
C GLU A 5 5.59 -2.37 14.97
N ILE A 6 5.21 -3.64 15.20
CA ILE A 6 5.82 -4.80 14.55
C ILE A 6 5.53 -4.78 13.06
N ALA A 7 4.27 -4.59 12.66
CA ALA A 7 3.87 -4.53 11.26
C ALA A 7 4.60 -3.42 10.50
N ILE A 8 4.76 -2.24 11.11
CA ILE A 8 5.51 -1.12 10.52
C ILE A 8 6.99 -1.49 10.37
N ALA A 9 7.63 -2.01 11.41
CA ALA A 9 9.04 -2.36 11.38
C ALA A 9 9.34 -3.44 10.33
N ASP A 10 8.51 -4.48 10.26
CA ASP A 10 8.65 -5.56 9.29
C ASP A 10 8.41 -5.08 7.86
N THR A 11 7.40 -4.22 7.64
CA THR A 11 7.13 -3.64 6.33
C THR A 11 8.28 -2.74 5.85
N ARG A 12 8.85 -1.92 6.73
CA ARG A 12 10.03 -1.09 6.38
C ARG A 12 11.22 -1.94 5.99
N ARG A 13 11.48 -3.01 6.75
CA ARG A 13 12.56 -3.96 6.44
C ARG A 13 12.33 -4.68 5.12
N TRP A 14 11.09 -5.06 4.83
CA TRP A 14 10.70 -5.66 3.55
C TRP A 14 10.89 -4.67 2.39
N LEU A 15 10.47 -3.41 2.55
CA LEU A 15 10.67 -2.35 1.56
C LEU A 15 12.15 -2.19 1.20
N GLU A 16 13.02 -2.10 2.21
CA GLU A 16 14.46 -1.94 2.02
C GLU A 16 15.09 -3.15 1.30
N ARG A 17 14.74 -4.37 1.71
CA ARG A 17 15.41 -5.58 1.24
C ARG A 17 14.85 -6.14 -0.05
N ALA A 18 13.53 -6.16 -0.18
CA ALA A 18 12.84 -6.74 -1.33
C ALA A 18 12.56 -5.66 -2.37
N VAL A 19 11.80 -4.63 -2.04
CA VAL A 19 11.34 -3.65 -3.03
C VAL A 19 12.50 -2.84 -3.61
N ILE A 20 13.33 -2.26 -2.74
CA ILE A 20 14.50 -1.47 -3.13
C ILE A 20 15.68 -2.39 -3.45
N GLY A 21 15.98 -3.35 -2.58
CA GLY A 21 17.14 -4.24 -2.74
C GLY A 21 17.09 -5.13 -3.99
N LEU A 22 15.90 -5.53 -4.45
CA LEU A 22 15.72 -6.32 -5.68
C LEU A 22 15.24 -5.45 -6.87
N ASN A 23 15.15 -4.13 -6.71
CA ASN A 23 14.65 -3.18 -7.72
C ASN A 23 13.25 -3.55 -8.28
N LEU A 24 12.33 -3.99 -7.42
CA LEU A 24 10.97 -4.35 -7.84
C LEU A 24 10.11 -3.13 -8.20
N CYS A 25 10.35 -2.00 -7.54
CA CYS A 25 9.67 -0.74 -7.86
C CYS A 25 10.71 0.35 -8.13
N PRO A 26 10.74 0.93 -9.35
CA PRO A 26 11.69 2.00 -9.67
C PRO A 26 11.40 3.30 -8.89
N PHE A 27 10.18 3.46 -8.38
CA PHE A 27 9.73 4.66 -7.69
C PHE A 27 9.96 4.63 -6.17
N ALA A 28 10.26 3.47 -5.58
CA ALA A 28 10.39 3.34 -4.12
C ALA A 28 11.67 3.95 -3.53
N LYS A 29 12.78 3.94 -4.30
CA LYS A 29 14.11 4.32 -3.78
C LYS A 29 14.24 5.82 -3.48
N GLY A 30 13.68 6.68 -4.34
CA GLY A 30 13.78 8.13 -4.20
C GLY A 30 13.12 8.65 -2.91
N PRO A 31 11.81 8.39 -2.72
CA PRO A 31 11.07 8.77 -1.51
C PRO A 31 11.66 8.16 -0.25
N HIS A 32 12.13 6.90 -0.31
CA HIS A 32 12.76 6.23 0.84
C HIS A 32 14.01 6.96 1.33
N VAL A 33 14.93 7.30 0.41
CA VAL A 33 16.18 8.01 0.77
C VAL A 33 15.91 9.41 1.32
N LYS A 34 14.83 10.05 0.87
CA LYS A 34 14.42 11.39 1.34
C LYS A 34 13.55 11.36 2.59
N GLY A 35 13.16 10.18 3.08
CA GLY A 35 12.29 10.05 4.25
C GLY A 35 10.82 10.41 4.00
N GLN A 36 10.36 10.39 2.75
CA GLN A 36 9.04 10.86 2.31
C GLN A 36 8.00 9.73 2.20
N ILE A 37 8.26 8.60 2.88
CA ILE A 37 7.37 7.45 2.93
C ILE A 37 6.61 7.46 4.24
N HIS A 38 5.30 7.69 4.13
CA HIS A 38 4.38 7.52 5.24
C HIS A 38 3.94 6.05 5.34
N VAL A 39 3.82 5.50 6.55
CA VAL A 39 3.32 4.15 6.78
C VAL A 39 2.08 4.26 7.65
N ALA A 40 0.93 3.86 7.11
CA ALA A 40 -0.34 3.81 7.81
C ALA A 40 -0.75 2.36 8.02
N VAL A 41 -1.30 2.01 9.18
CA VAL A 41 -1.70 0.62 9.49
C VAL A 41 -3.19 0.53 9.71
N CYS A 42 -3.86 -0.30 8.90
CA CYS A 42 -5.26 -0.66 9.06
C CYS A 42 -5.36 -2.05 9.71
N SER A 43 -5.41 -2.09 11.04
CA SER A 43 -5.35 -3.36 11.81
C SER A 43 -6.69 -4.10 11.93
N SER A 44 -7.81 -3.50 11.50
CA SER A 44 -9.15 -4.06 11.73
C SER A 44 -10.21 -3.46 10.81
N GLY A 45 -11.20 -4.27 10.41
CA GLY A 45 -12.44 -3.79 9.79
C GLY A 45 -12.71 -4.31 8.37
N GLY A 46 -11.89 -5.23 7.87
CA GLY A 46 -12.07 -5.86 6.56
C GLY A 46 -11.91 -4.88 5.40
N GLY A 47 -12.35 -5.30 4.20
CA GLY A 47 -12.18 -4.52 2.98
C GLY A 47 -12.79 -3.12 3.04
N ALA A 48 -13.98 -2.96 3.62
CA ALA A 48 -14.64 -1.66 3.72
C ALA A 48 -13.85 -0.65 4.57
N ALA A 49 -13.31 -1.08 5.72
CA ALA A 49 -12.47 -0.20 6.53
C ALA A 49 -11.15 0.12 5.84
N LEU A 50 -10.60 -0.83 5.07
CA LEU A 50 -9.40 -0.59 4.29
C LEU A 50 -9.65 0.38 3.13
N LEU A 51 -10.82 0.35 2.49
CA LEU A 51 -11.22 1.34 1.47
C LEU A 51 -11.33 2.74 2.07
N THR A 52 -11.95 2.88 3.23
CA THR A 52 -12.01 4.18 3.93
C THR A 52 -10.61 4.68 4.27
N ALA A 53 -9.75 3.81 4.84
CA ALA A 53 -8.37 4.17 5.11
C ALA A 53 -7.60 4.55 3.84
N LEU A 54 -7.85 3.85 2.72
CA LEU A 54 -7.25 4.19 1.42
C LEU A 54 -7.69 5.58 0.96
N GLU A 55 -8.99 5.89 1.02
CA GLU A 55 -9.53 7.20 0.63
C GLU A 55 -8.94 8.33 1.49
N ASP A 56 -8.87 8.15 2.81
CA ASP A 56 -8.28 9.11 3.74
C ASP A 56 -6.79 9.34 3.43
N GLU A 57 -6.02 8.27 3.19
CA GLU A 57 -4.60 8.38 2.86
C GLU A 57 -4.34 8.98 1.48
N LEU A 58 -5.22 8.75 0.49
CA LEU A 58 -5.12 9.38 -0.83
C LEU A 58 -5.36 10.88 -0.73
N GLN A 59 -6.40 11.31 -0.01
CA GLN A 59 -6.67 12.74 0.22
C GLN A 59 -5.51 13.40 0.97
N ALA A 60 -5.04 12.78 2.06
CA ALA A 60 -3.90 13.29 2.82
C ALA A 60 -2.60 13.35 2.00
N LEU A 61 -2.41 12.42 1.04
CA LEU A 61 -1.26 12.45 0.13
C LEU A 61 -1.34 13.63 -0.84
N VAL A 62 -2.54 13.96 -1.35
CA VAL A 62 -2.75 15.07 -2.29
C VAL A 62 -2.66 16.43 -1.60
N GLU A 63 -3.10 16.51 -0.34
CA GLU A 63 -3.03 17.74 0.46
C GLU A 63 -1.63 18.02 1.02
N ALA A 64 -0.81 16.98 1.23
CA ALA A 64 0.53 17.12 1.78
C ALA A 64 1.52 17.75 0.78
N ASP A 65 2.52 18.44 1.30
CA ASP A 65 3.65 18.88 0.48
C ASP A 65 4.44 17.65 0.00
N PRO A 66 4.71 17.48 -1.32
CA PRO A 66 5.50 16.37 -1.83
C PRO A 66 6.91 16.28 -1.23
N SER A 67 7.43 17.38 -0.68
CA SER A 67 8.69 17.39 0.05
C SER A 67 8.61 16.69 1.41
N GLU A 68 7.41 16.56 1.99
CA GLU A 68 7.14 15.89 3.26
C GLU A 68 6.63 14.45 3.04
N ARG A 69 5.73 14.26 2.07
CA ARG A 69 5.06 12.98 1.82
C ARG A 69 4.83 12.79 0.32
N GLU A 70 5.58 11.87 -0.27
CA GLU A 70 5.47 11.51 -1.70
C GLU A 70 4.84 10.12 -1.87
N THR A 71 4.94 9.25 -0.87
CA THR A 71 4.46 7.88 -0.95
C THR A 71 3.84 7.44 0.35
N VAL A 72 2.79 6.62 0.25
CA VAL A 72 2.13 5.99 1.39
C VAL A 72 2.22 4.49 1.23
N LEU A 73 2.58 3.82 2.33
CA LEU A 73 2.43 2.38 2.49
C LEU A 73 1.27 2.14 3.44
N LEU A 74 0.13 1.74 2.88
CA LEU A 74 -1.03 1.30 3.65
C LEU A 74 -0.88 -0.19 3.96
N VAL A 75 -0.68 -0.52 5.23
CA VAL A 75 -0.40 -1.87 5.72
C VAL A 75 -1.66 -2.43 6.38
N ALA A 76 -2.17 -3.55 5.90
CA ALA A 76 -3.39 -4.18 6.42
C ALA A 76 -3.08 -5.55 7.06
N PRO A 77 -2.42 -5.59 8.24
CA PRO A 77 -2.04 -6.86 8.85
C PRO A 77 -3.28 -7.69 9.21
N GLY A 78 -3.28 -8.97 8.84
CA GLY A 78 -4.40 -9.89 9.11
C GLY A 78 -5.65 -9.63 8.28
N SER A 79 -5.54 -8.86 7.19
CA SER A 79 -6.61 -8.72 6.19
C SER A 79 -6.25 -9.50 4.93
N PHE A 80 -7.27 -10.04 4.25
CA PHE A 80 -7.15 -10.77 2.99
C PHE A 80 -6.17 -11.95 3.01
N ASP A 81 -6.43 -12.99 3.82
CA ASP A 81 -5.60 -14.20 3.82
C ASP A 81 -5.62 -14.94 2.46
N ASP A 82 -6.70 -14.76 1.70
CA ASP A 82 -6.87 -15.25 0.34
C ASP A 82 -6.51 -14.17 -0.69
N PHE A 83 -5.73 -14.56 -1.70
CA PHE A 83 -5.28 -13.63 -2.74
C PHE A 83 -6.41 -13.20 -3.68
N LEU A 84 -7.42 -14.03 -3.92
CA LEU A 84 -8.55 -13.68 -4.79
C LEU A 84 -9.40 -12.60 -4.14
N ASP A 85 -9.66 -12.71 -2.84
CA ASP A 85 -10.35 -11.65 -2.07
C ASP A 85 -9.57 -10.33 -2.14
N PHE A 86 -8.23 -10.39 -2.02
CA PHE A 86 -7.37 -9.22 -2.20
C PHE A 86 -7.46 -8.65 -3.62
N ASN A 87 -7.43 -9.51 -4.64
CA ASN A 87 -7.49 -9.11 -6.04
C ASN A 87 -8.83 -8.44 -6.37
N ASP A 88 -9.94 -8.94 -5.84
CA ASP A 88 -11.25 -8.31 -6.00
C ASP A 88 -11.28 -6.91 -5.34
N PHE A 89 -10.69 -6.78 -4.14
CA PHE A 89 -10.54 -5.49 -3.47
C PHE A 89 -9.73 -4.47 -4.29
N LEU A 90 -8.73 -4.90 -5.07
CA LEU A 90 -7.99 -3.97 -5.94
C LEU A 90 -8.90 -3.29 -6.97
N GLY A 91 -9.93 -3.99 -7.46
CA GLY A 91 -10.92 -3.38 -8.34
C GLY A 91 -11.74 -2.28 -7.67
N GLU A 92 -12.00 -2.39 -6.35
CA GLU A 92 -12.64 -1.34 -5.57
C GLU A 92 -11.68 -0.18 -5.28
N ALA A 93 -10.41 -0.48 -5.01
CA ALA A 93 -9.37 0.51 -4.77
C ALA A 93 -9.12 1.41 -6.00
N GLU A 94 -9.11 0.84 -7.21
CA GLU A 94 -9.03 1.60 -8.46
C GLU A 94 -10.26 2.51 -8.66
N GLN A 95 -11.46 2.05 -8.30
CA GLN A 95 -12.66 2.90 -8.37
C GLN A 95 -12.59 4.10 -7.42
N VAL A 96 -11.92 3.97 -6.27
CA VAL A 96 -11.68 5.10 -5.36
C VAL A 96 -10.78 6.14 -6.03
N LEU A 97 -9.70 5.73 -6.73
CA LEU A 97 -8.87 6.66 -7.50
C LEU A 97 -9.68 7.43 -8.54
N GLY A 98 -10.53 6.72 -9.30
CA GLY A 98 -11.39 7.35 -10.31
C GLY A 98 -12.37 8.36 -9.72
N ARG A 99 -12.99 8.02 -8.59
CA ARG A 99 -13.89 8.94 -7.88
C ARG A 99 -13.22 10.21 -7.37
N LEU A 100 -11.94 10.12 -7.00
CA LEU A 100 -11.16 11.25 -6.50
C LEU A 100 -10.44 12.02 -7.63
N ASP A 101 -10.63 11.64 -8.89
CA ASP A 101 -9.92 12.20 -10.07
C ASP A 101 -8.39 12.07 -9.95
N LEU A 102 -7.93 10.97 -9.35
CA LEU A 102 -6.52 10.65 -9.13
C LEU A 102 -5.98 9.60 -10.10
N GLU A 103 -6.83 9.10 -11.01
CA GLU A 103 -6.43 8.20 -12.09
C GLU A 103 -5.34 8.85 -12.95
N GLY A 104 -4.20 8.15 -13.09
CA GLY A 104 -3.03 8.64 -13.82
C GLY A 104 -2.17 9.66 -13.07
N VAL A 105 -2.63 10.15 -11.91
CA VAL A 105 -1.85 11.02 -11.01
C VAL A 105 -1.17 10.18 -9.92
N ILE A 106 -1.92 9.28 -9.29
CA ILE A 106 -1.43 8.34 -8.28
C ILE A 106 -1.60 6.92 -8.80
N GLN A 107 -0.62 6.07 -8.51
CA GLN A 107 -0.66 4.65 -8.83
C GLN A 107 -0.70 3.82 -7.56
N ILE A 108 -1.63 2.87 -7.50
CA ILE A 108 -1.64 1.84 -6.46
C ILE A 108 -0.71 0.71 -6.91
N ALA A 109 0.31 0.43 -6.09
CA ALA A 109 1.22 -0.69 -6.28
C ALA A 109 0.92 -1.77 -5.22
N PRO A 110 0.09 -2.79 -5.55
CA PRO A 110 -0.36 -3.75 -4.57
C PRO A 110 0.68 -4.84 -4.32
N PHE A 111 0.81 -5.25 -3.05
CA PHE A 111 1.67 -6.37 -2.65
C PHE A 111 0.90 -7.32 -1.74
N HIS A 112 0.96 -8.61 -2.06
CA HIS A 112 0.33 -9.67 -1.28
C HIS A 112 1.32 -10.82 -1.06
N PRO A 113 1.43 -11.40 0.15
CA PRO A 113 2.36 -12.52 0.40
C PRO A 113 2.10 -13.75 -0.47
N ARG A 114 0.85 -13.92 -0.90
CA ARG A 114 0.39 -15.01 -1.78
C ARG A 114 0.07 -14.51 -3.19
N PHE A 115 0.76 -13.47 -3.67
CA PHE A 115 0.53 -12.94 -5.01
C PHE A 115 0.70 -14.05 -6.06
N GLN A 116 -0.27 -14.19 -6.96
CA GLN A 116 -0.28 -15.21 -8.01
C GLN A 116 -0.39 -14.54 -9.38
N PHE A 117 0.22 -15.17 -10.38
CA PHE A 117 0.05 -14.75 -11.76
C PHE A 117 -1.15 -15.47 -12.38
N ALA A 118 -1.80 -14.84 -13.35
CA ALA A 118 -2.88 -15.49 -14.09
C ALA A 118 -2.39 -16.79 -14.73
N GLY A 119 -3.11 -17.90 -14.49
CA GLY A 119 -2.79 -19.21 -15.05
C GLY A 119 -1.76 -20.03 -14.26
N THR A 120 -1.39 -19.64 -13.05
CA THR A 120 -0.62 -20.49 -12.13
C THR A 120 -1.53 -21.10 -11.07
N ASP A 121 -1.54 -22.43 -10.97
CA ASP A 121 -2.19 -23.14 -9.87
C ASP A 121 -1.19 -23.28 -8.70
N CYS A 122 -1.65 -23.06 -7.48
CA CYS A 122 -0.90 -23.30 -6.23
C CYS A 122 -1.19 -24.68 -5.65
#